data_AF-A0A2A5BY37-F1
#
_entry.id   AF-A0A2A5BY37-F1
#
_cell.length_a   1.000
_cell.length_b   1.000
_cell.length_c   1.000
_cell.angle_alpha   90.00
_cell.angle_beta   90.00
_cell.angle_gamma   90.00
#
_symmetry.space_group_name_H-M   'P 1'
#
loop_
_entity.id
_entity.type
_entity.pdbx_description
1 polymer ?
#
loop_
_entity_poly.entity_id
_entity_poly.type
_entity_poly.pdbx_seq_one_letter_code
_entity_poly.pdbx_strand_id
1 'polypeptide(L)'
;MHFDNIGMRYGMGSEVLKDISFNLKPGSLHFLTGPSGAGKTSLLKLMYLAQRPSRGKITMFNEDVTAAKREDLPKLRRRIGVVFQDFRLLDHLTAVENVALPLRISGGKGAEIEEHVEELLTWVGLKGRMKSRPPTLSGGEKQRVAIARAVIKRPDILLADEPTGNVDPAIAKRIMHLFVELNKLGTTTVIATHDMSLVEEIGADRLHLQEGRLHMIRAGENTPNLPNLNEEKFDSLAFDSGKLNQNEFGPKVISGDDMS
;
A
#
# COMPACT_ATOMS: atom_id res chain seq x y z
N MET A 1 7.97 -8.77 7.90
CA MET A 1 8.91 -7.65 7.65
C MET A 1 9.40 -7.15 8.99
N HIS A 2 10.71 -7.12 9.23
CA HIS A 2 11.29 -6.76 10.51
C HIS A 2 12.27 -5.60 10.38
N PHE A 3 12.13 -4.61 11.25
CA PHE A 3 12.99 -3.44 11.38
C PHE A 3 13.61 -3.49 12.76
N ASP A 4 14.93 -3.35 12.85
CA ASP A 4 15.68 -3.38 14.09
C ASP A 4 16.63 -2.18 14.21
N ASN A 5 16.37 -1.36 15.24
CA ASN A 5 17.13 -0.18 15.63
C ASN A 5 17.41 0.79 14.48
N ILE A 6 16.38 1.04 13.67
CA ILE A 6 16.48 1.82 12.45
C ILE A 6 16.62 3.31 12.76
N GLY A 7 17.70 3.88 12.23
CA GLY A 7 17.90 5.32 12.15
C GLY A 7 17.92 5.77 10.69
N MET A 8 17.32 6.92 10.38
CA MET A 8 17.33 7.48 9.03
C MET A 8 17.53 8.99 9.08
N ARG A 9 18.52 9.48 8.32
CA ARG A 9 18.75 10.90 8.05
C ARG A 9 18.88 11.15 6.56
N TYR A 10 18.61 12.39 6.16
CA TYR A 10 18.90 12.86 4.80
C TYR A 10 20.20 13.66 4.80
N GLY A 11 21.18 13.22 4.01
CA GLY A 11 22.50 13.83 3.97
C GLY A 11 23.15 13.90 5.36
N MET A 12 23.67 15.07 5.71
CA MET A 12 24.27 15.35 7.03
C MET A 12 23.27 15.92 8.04
N GLY A 13 21.97 15.88 7.73
CA GLY A 13 20.92 16.40 8.60
C GLY A 13 20.70 15.56 9.87
N SER A 14 19.77 16.03 10.69
CA SER A 14 19.30 15.28 11.86
C SER A 14 18.56 14.00 11.46
N GLU A 15 18.50 13.04 12.38
CA GLU A 15 17.71 11.83 12.18
C GLU A 15 16.20 12.17 12.16
N VAL A 16 15.57 11.83 11.03
CA VAL A 16 14.13 11.90 10.83
C VAL A 16 13.44 10.70 11.47
N LEU A 17 14.10 9.53 11.46
CA LEU A 17 13.67 8.33 12.17
C LEU A 17 14.75 7.91 13.15
N LYS A 18 14.36 7.59 14.38
CA LYS A 18 15.24 7.35 15.53
C LYS A 18 14.81 6.07 16.23
N ASP A 19 15.73 5.11 16.29
CA ASP A 19 15.59 3.86 17.07
C ASP A 19 14.29 3.10 16.78
N ILE A 20 13.89 3.05 15.50
CA ILE A 20 12.66 2.37 15.11
C ILE A 20 12.88 0.85 15.07
N SER A 21 12.16 0.14 15.92
CA SER A 21 12.08 -1.33 15.91
C SER A 21 10.64 -1.80 15.87
N PHE A 22 10.30 -2.65 14.90
CA PHE A 22 8.98 -3.28 14.81
C PHE A 22 9.02 -4.53 13.92
N ASN A 23 7.95 -5.32 13.99
CA ASN A 23 7.76 -6.48 13.13
C ASN A 23 6.31 -6.51 12.63
N LEU A 24 6.14 -6.62 11.31
CA LEU A 24 4.84 -6.83 10.67
C LEU A 24 4.75 -8.28 10.21
N LYS A 25 3.67 -8.94 10.63
CA LYS A 25 3.39 -10.33 10.27
C LYS A 25 2.92 -10.42 8.80
N PRO A 26 3.19 -11.52 8.10
CA PRO A 26 2.55 -11.79 6.81
C PRO A 26 1.02 -11.68 6.94
N GLY A 27 0.36 -11.02 5.99
CA GLY A 27 -1.09 -10.84 6.00
C GLY A 27 -1.64 -9.93 7.10
N SER A 28 -0.81 -9.13 7.80
CA SER A 28 -1.31 -8.14 8.76
C SER A 28 -1.69 -6.82 8.09
N LEU A 29 -2.67 -6.12 8.65
CA LEU A 29 -3.08 -4.77 8.25
C LEU A 29 -2.70 -3.77 9.34
N HIS A 30 -2.03 -2.69 8.96
CA HIS A 30 -1.63 -1.64 9.89
C HIS A 30 -1.90 -0.25 9.33
N PHE A 31 -2.32 0.66 10.20
CA PHE A 31 -2.33 2.09 9.90
C PHE A 31 -1.03 2.75 10.33
N LEU A 32 -0.49 3.65 9.52
CA LEU A 32 0.64 4.50 9.87
C LEU A 32 0.13 5.92 10.14
N THR A 33 0.07 6.29 11.42
CA THR A 33 -0.46 7.59 11.87
C THR A 33 0.64 8.45 12.47
N GLY A 34 0.33 9.73 12.68
CA GLY A 34 1.27 10.70 13.25
C GLY A 34 1.13 12.08 12.61
N PRO A 35 1.64 13.14 13.26
CA PRO A 35 1.53 14.50 12.73
C PRO A 35 2.22 14.66 11.37
N SER A 36 1.88 15.73 10.65
CA SER A 36 2.61 16.11 9.44
C SER A 36 4.10 16.31 9.78
N GLY A 37 4.99 15.83 8.90
CA GLY A 37 6.43 15.90 9.13
C GLY A 37 7.00 14.89 10.14
N ALA A 38 6.20 14.01 10.74
CA ALA A 38 6.69 13.01 11.69
C ALA A 38 7.68 11.98 11.11
N GLY A 39 7.73 11.87 9.78
CA GLY A 39 8.59 10.91 9.07
C GLY A 39 7.86 9.76 8.39
N LYS A 40 6.52 9.79 8.28
CA LYS A 40 5.70 8.70 7.69
C LYS A 40 6.20 8.29 6.29
N THR A 41 6.32 9.25 5.38
CA THR A 41 6.85 9.02 4.03
C THR A 41 8.30 8.52 4.04
N SER A 42 9.12 8.91 5.03
CA SER A 42 10.47 8.38 5.19
C SER A 42 10.46 6.91 5.61
N LEU A 43 9.57 6.54 6.54
CA LEU A 43 9.39 5.14 6.93
C LEU A 43 8.88 4.29 5.75
N LEU A 44 7.88 4.77 5.01
CA LEU A 44 7.42 4.11 3.79
C LEU A 44 8.56 3.93 2.77
N LYS A 45 9.41 4.96 2.55
CA LYS A 45 10.59 4.87 1.67
C LYS A 45 11.56 3.75 2.05
N LEU A 46 11.74 3.48 3.33
CA LEU A 46 12.51 2.33 3.80
C LEU A 46 11.75 1.02 3.50
N MET A 47 10.44 0.99 3.71
CA MET A 47 9.60 -0.18 3.48
C MET A 47 9.54 -0.63 2.01
N TYR A 48 9.49 0.31 1.04
CA TYR A 48 9.60 -0.02 -0.40
C TYR A 48 11.03 0.04 -0.95
N LEU A 49 12.03 0.09 -0.06
CA LEU A 49 13.45 0.01 -0.40
C LEU A 49 13.94 1.11 -1.35
N ALA A 50 13.33 2.30 -1.37
CA ALA A 50 13.84 3.44 -2.14
C ALA A 50 14.89 4.25 -1.39
N GLN A 51 14.96 4.08 -0.08
CA GLN A 51 16.04 4.62 0.74
C GLN A 51 16.62 3.48 1.58
N ARG A 52 17.90 3.62 1.93
CA ARG A 52 18.55 2.76 2.91
C ARG A 52 18.51 3.44 4.28
N PRO A 53 18.42 2.66 5.36
CA PRO A 53 18.57 3.23 6.68
C PRO A 53 20.02 3.73 6.85
N SER A 54 20.20 4.76 7.65
CA SER A 54 21.52 5.27 8.01
C SER A 54 22.22 4.37 9.04
N ARG A 55 21.44 3.63 9.82
CA ARG A 55 21.87 2.60 10.77
C ARG A 55 20.73 1.63 11.07
N GLY A 56 21.05 0.48 11.65
CA GLY A 56 20.08 -0.57 11.96
C GLY A 56 19.94 -1.56 10.80
N LYS A 57 19.02 -2.51 10.96
CA LYS A 57 18.85 -3.65 10.05
C LYS A 57 17.40 -3.80 9.62
N ILE A 58 17.19 -4.05 8.33
CA ILE A 58 15.90 -4.35 7.73
C ILE A 58 15.94 -5.77 7.17
N THR A 59 15.00 -6.60 7.60
CA THR A 59 14.78 -7.95 7.07
C THR A 59 13.41 -8.02 6.40
N MET A 60 13.38 -8.37 5.11
CA MET A 60 12.15 -8.53 4.33
C MET A 60 12.23 -9.81 3.53
N PHE A 61 11.11 -10.53 3.41
CA PHE A 61 11.06 -11.79 2.66
C PHE A 61 12.11 -12.82 3.12
N ASN A 62 12.40 -12.86 4.42
CA ASN A 62 13.45 -13.70 5.03
C ASN A 62 14.88 -13.37 4.58
N GLU A 63 15.11 -12.21 3.95
CA GLU A 63 16.41 -11.74 3.50
C GLU A 63 16.80 -10.43 4.20
N ASP A 64 18.10 -10.25 4.48
CA ASP A 64 18.64 -8.96 4.94
C ASP A 64 18.73 -8.00 3.75
N VAL A 65 17.85 -7.01 3.72
CA VAL A 65 17.74 -6.04 2.62
C VAL A 65 18.51 -4.76 2.88
N THR A 66 19.15 -4.63 4.04
CA THR A 66 19.95 -3.45 4.45
C THR A 66 21.14 -3.25 3.52
N ALA A 67 21.83 -4.34 3.21
CA ALA A 67 23.03 -4.37 2.37
C ALA A 67 22.79 -4.99 0.99
N ALA A 68 21.53 -5.32 0.65
CA ALA A 68 21.17 -5.90 -0.65
C ALA A 68 21.75 -5.10 -1.82
N LYS A 69 22.35 -5.78 -2.79
CA LYS A 69 22.97 -5.12 -3.94
C LYS A 69 21.91 -4.42 -4.77
N ARG A 70 22.30 -3.34 -5.46
CA ARG A 70 21.36 -2.54 -6.26
C ARG A 70 20.66 -3.35 -7.36
N GLU A 71 21.32 -4.38 -7.87
CA GLU A 71 20.82 -5.31 -8.88
C GLU A 71 19.72 -6.26 -8.37
N ASP A 72 19.67 -6.53 -7.06
CA ASP A 72 18.67 -7.42 -6.44
C ASP A 72 17.39 -6.66 -6.05
N LEU A 73 17.50 -5.35 -5.78
CA LEU A 73 16.37 -4.51 -5.36
C LEU A 73 15.16 -4.54 -6.31
N PRO A 74 15.31 -4.57 -7.66
CA PRO A 74 14.17 -4.68 -8.56
C PRO A 74 13.32 -5.94 -8.33
N LYS A 75 13.95 -7.10 -8.02
CA LYS A 75 13.21 -8.34 -7.73
C LYS A 75 12.38 -8.20 -6.46
N LEU A 76 12.96 -7.66 -5.39
CA LEU A 76 12.27 -7.41 -4.13
C LEU A 76 11.12 -6.40 -4.31
N ARG A 77 11.36 -5.29 -5.02
CA ARG A 77 10.35 -4.26 -5.28
C ARG A 77 9.16 -4.76 -6.11
N ARG A 78 9.34 -5.77 -6.96
CA ARG A 78 8.23 -6.38 -7.72
C ARG A 78 7.22 -7.11 -6.83
N ARG A 79 7.58 -7.42 -5.58
CA ARG A 79 6.73 -8.02 -4.55
C ARG A 79 5.99 -6.97 -3.71
N ILE A 80 6.27 -5.68 -3.93
CA ILE A 80 5.74 -4.56 -3.14
C ILE A 80 4.89 -3.67 -4.06
N GLY A 81 3.60 -3.53 -3.75
CA GLY A 81 2.73 -2.53 -4.35
C GLY A 81 2.83 -1.22 -3.56
N VAL A 82 2.93 -0.09 -4.25
CA VAL A 82 3.00 1.23 -3.60
C VAL A 82 2.02 2.19 -4.25
N VAL A 83 1.13 2.76 -3.43
CA VAL A 83 0.27 3.89 -3.79
C VAL A 83 0.93 5.16 -3.26
N PHE A 84 1.34 6.04 -4.17
CA PHE A 84 1.98 7.31 -3.83
C PHE A 84 0.97 8.45 -3.81
N GLN A 85 1.16 9.39 -2.89
CA GLN A 85 0.37 10.62 -2.81
C GLN A 85 0.42 11.47 -4.10
N ASP A 86 1.55 11.45 -4.82
CA ASP A 86 1.77 12.16 -6.09
C ASP A 86 1.40 11.32 -7.34
N PHE A 87 0.71 10.19 -7.16
CA PHE A 87 0.24 9.23 -8.17
C PHE A 87 1.34 8.49 -8.96
N ARG A 88 2.40 9.19 -9.38
CA ARG A 88 3.52 8.72 -10.22
C ARG A 88 3.08 7.94 -11.45
N LEU A 89 2.01 8.39 -12.10
CA LEU A 89 1.55 7.80 -13.36
C LEU A 89 2.48 8.22 -14.51
N LEU A 90 2.53 7.40 -15.57
CA LEU A 90 3.25 7.74 -16.79
C LEU A 90 2.30 8.48 -17.73
N ASP A 91 2.52 9.77 -17.92
CA ASP A 91 1.60 10.68 -18.63
C ASP A 91 1.36 10.32 -20.11
N HIS A 92 2.32 9.65 -20.74
CA HIS A 92 2.22 9.20 -22.13
C HIS A 92 1.41 7.91 -22.29
N LEU A 93 1.22 7.15 -21.21
CA LEU A 93 0.43 5.92 -21.19
C LEU A 93 -1.02 6.23 -20.79
N THR A 94 -1.96 5.46 -21.31
CA THR A 94 -3.36 5.47 -20.89
C THR A 94 -3.54 4.85 -19.50
N ALA A 95 -4.74 4.96 -18.91
CA ALA A 95 -5.06 4.34 -17.64
C ALA A 95 -4.88 2.81 -17.68
N VAL A 96 -5.39 2.14 -18.72
CA VAL A 96 -5.20 0.69 -18.94
C VAL A 96 -3.72 0.32 -19.06
N GLU A 97 -2.93 1.10 -19.80
CA GLU A 97 -1.49 0.84 -19.94
C GLU A 97 -0.70 1.08 -18.65
N ASN A 98 -1.06 2.10 -17.87
CA ASN A 98 -0.46 2.36 -16.57
C ASN A 98 -0.72 1.18 -15.61
N VAL A 99 -1.95 0.67 -15.56
CA VAL A 99 -2.31 -0.46 -14.69
C VAL A 99 -1.72 -1.77 -15.19
N ALA A 100 -1.64 -2.00 -16.51
CA ALA A 100 -1.03 -3.22 -17.07
C ALA A 100 0.50 -3.28 -16.90
N LEU A 101 1.17 -2.15 -16.65
CA LEU A 101 2.63 -2.05 -16.66
C LEU A 101 3.34 -3.06 -15.72
N PRO A 102 2.93 -3.25 -14.46
CA PRO A 102 3.58 -4.22 -13.58
C PRO A 102 3.48 -5.67 -14.09
N LEU A 103 2.35 -6.04 -14.69
CA LEU A 103 2.15 -7.36 -15.30
C LEU A 103 3.07 -7.56 -16.51
N ARG A 104 3.15 -6.55 -17.39
CA ARG A 104 4.05 -6.57 -18.57
C ARG A 104 5.53 -6.67 -18.18
N ILE A 105 5.97 -5.90 -17.18
CA ILE A 105 7.35 -5.95 -16.67
C ILE A 105 7.70 -7.33 -16.09
N SER A 106 6.70 -8.07 -15.61
CA SER A 106 6.88 -9.41 -15.03
C SER A 106 6.83 -10.52 -16.08
N GLY A 107 6.81 -10.17 -17.38
CA GLY A 107 6.81 -11.13 -18.48
C GLY A 107 5.42 -11.58 -18.92
N GLY A 108 4.36 -11.07 -18.30
CA GLY A 108 2.99 -11.37 -18.71
C GLY A 108 2.68 -10.79 -20.10
N LYS A 109 1.97 -11.55 -20.93
CA LYS A 109 1.56 -11.18 -22.29
C LYS A 109 0.14 -11.66 -22.58
N GLY A 110 -0.53 -10.99 -23.52
CA GLY A 110 -1.78 -11.47 -24.11
C GLY A 110 -3.05 -10.78 -23.60
N ALA A 111 -4.19 -11.20 -24.14
CA ALA A 111 -5.51 -10.63 -23.89
C ALA A 111 -5.98 -10.81 -22.43
N GLU A 112 -5.53 -11.87 -21.75
CA GLU A 112 -5.88 -12.16 -20.35
C GLU A 112 -5.45 -11.04 -19.39
N ILE A 113 -4.32 -10.38 -19.64
CA ILE A 113 -3.89 -9.21 -18.85
C ILE A 113 -4.84 -8.04 -19.04
N GLU A 114 -5.30 -7.82 -20.27
CA GLU A 114 -6.17 -6.70 -20.59
C GLU A 114 -7.53 -6.90 -19.92
N GLU A 115 -8.07 -8.13 -19.93
CA GLU A 115 -9.31 -8.48 -19.23
C GLU A 115 -9.25 -8.16 -17.73
N HIS A 116 -8.26 -8.67 -17.00
CA HIS A 116 -8.11 -8.38 -15.56
C HIS A 116 -7.93 -6.88 -15.27
N VAL A 117 -7.20 -6.16 -16.14
CA VAL A 117 -7.00 -4.72 -15.98
C VAL A 117 -8.30 -3.97 -16.22
N GLU A 118 -9.08 -4.36 -17.22
CA GLU A 118 -10.37 -3.76 -17.53
C GLU A 118 -11.41 -4.02 -16.43
N GLU A 119 -11.44 -5.25 -15.88
CA GLU A 119 -12.28 -5.60 -14.73
C GLU A 119 -11.93 -4.73 -13.52
N LEU A 120 -10.66 -4.67 -13.14
CA LEU A 120 -10.21 -3.87 -12.00
C LEU A 120 -10.47 -2.37 -12.21
N LEU A 121 -10.22 -1.84 -13.42
CA LEU A 121 -10.53 -0.45 -13.77
C LEU A 121 -12.02 -0.16 -13.72
N THR A 122 -12.86 -1.09 -14.18
CA THR A 122 -14.31 -0.98 -14.07
C THR A 122 -14.74 -0.96 -12.62
N TRP A 123 -14.17 -1.85 -11.80
CA TRP A 123 -14.45 -1.93 -10.38
C TRP A 123 -14.06 -0.63 -9.67
N VAL A 124 -12.90 -0.03 -9.95
CA VAL A 124 -12.58 1.30 -9.39
C VAL A 124 -13.33 2.45 -10.09
N GLY A 125 -14.39 2.18 -10.86
CA GLY A 125 -15.25 3.22 -11.44
C GLY A 125 -14.61 4.00 -12.60
N LEU A 126 -13.69 3.39 -13.35
CA LEU A 126 -12.97 4.00 -14.47
C LEU A 126 -13.35 3.39 -15.83
N LYS A 127 -14.48 2.70 -15.93
CA LYS A 127 -14.95 2.05 -17.18
C LYS A 127 -14.91 2.97 -18.40
N GLY A 128 -15.40 4.21 -18.26
CA GLY A 128 -15.39 5.22 -19.34
C GLY A 128 -14.07 5.97 -19.54
N ARG A 129 -13.03 5.66 -18.75
CA ARG A 129 -11.76 6.41 -18.68
C ARG A 129 -10.52 5.57 -18.96
N MET A 130 -10.68 4.29 -19.30
CA MET A 130 -9.56 3.35 -19.50
C MET A 130 -8.54 3.82 -20.55
N LYS A 131 -9.02 4.47 -21.63
CA LYS A 131 -8.20 5.00 -22.72
C LYS A 131 -7.73 6.44 -22.50
N SER A 132 -8.12 7.07 -21.39
CA SER A 132 -7.68 8.42 -21.05
C SER A 132 -6.24 8.39 -20.55
N ARG A 133 -5.47 9.45 -20.85
CA ARG A 133 -4.11 9.64 -20.33
C ARG A 133 -4.14 10.46 -19.04
N PRO A 134 -3.18 10.29 -18.12
CA PRO A 134 -3.17 11.01 -16.85
C PRO A 134 -3.39 12.52 -16.95
N PRO A 135 -2.83 13.27 -17.92
CA PRO A 135 -3.08 14.72 -18.02
C PRO A 135 -4.56 15.10 -18.18
N THR A 136 -5.40 14.20 -18.70
CA THR A 136 -6.85 14.44 -18.91
C THR A 136 -7.72 13.93 -17.77
N LEU A 137 -7.13 13.31 -16.74
CA LEU A 137 -7.84 12.73 -15.59
C LEU A 137 -7.86 13.72 -14.42
N SER A 138 -8.97 13.72 -13.68
CA SER A 138 -9.08 14.40 -12.38
C SER A 138 -8.15 13.77 -11.34
N GLY A 139 -7.90 14.47 -10.22
CA GLY A 139 -7.07 13.95 -9.12
C GLY A 139 -7.59 12.62 -8.56
N GLY A 140 -8.90 12.50 -8.34
CA GLY A 140 -9.52 11.26 -7.88
C GLY A 140 -9.44 10.14 -8.91
N GLU A 141 -9.59 10.43 -10.20
CA GLU A 141 -9.38 9.43 -11.25
C GLU A 141 -7.93 8.95 -11.30
N LYS A 142 -6.95 9.86 -11.22
CA LYS A 142 -5.52 9.51 -11.14
C LYS A 142 -5.21 8.64 -9.93
N GLN A 143 -5.79 8.96 -8.77
CA GLN A 143 -5.64 8.18 -7.55
C GLN A 143 -6.11 6.74 -7.75
N ARG A 144 -7.30 6.56 -8.36
CA ARG A 144 -7.85 5.23 -8.65
C ARG A 144 -7.01 4.44 -9.65
N VAL A 145 -6.44 5.09 -10.67
CA VAL A 145 -5.47 4.44 -11.59
C VAL A 145 -4.21 4.01 -10.83
N ALA A 146 -3.67 4.86 -9.95
CA ALA A 146 -2.48 4.56 -9.18
C ALA A 146 -2.70 3.37 -8.21
N ILE A 147 -3.87 3.32 -7.58
CA ILE A 147 -4.30 2.21 -6.73
C ILE A 147 -4.42 0.91 -7.53
N ALA A 148 -5.17 0.95 -8.65
CA ALA A 148 -5.33 -0.23 -9.52
C ALA A 148 -3.97 -0.78 -9.97
N ARG A 149 -3.05 0.09 -10.38
CA ARG A 149 -1.67 -0.29 -10.74
C ARG A 149 -0.91 -0.93 -9.58
N ALA A 150 -1.07 -0.43 -8.35
CA ALA A 150 -0.37 -0.97 -7.19
C ALA A 150 -0.86 -2.37 -6.81
N VAL A 151 -2.14 -2.68 -7.04
CA VAL A 151 -2.77 -3.92 -6.55
C VAL A 151 -2.92 -5.01 -7.60
N ILE A 152 -2.86 -4.69 -8.90
CA ILE A 152 -3.16 -5.63 -10.00
C ILE A 152 -2.37 -6.96 -9.92
N LYS A 153 -1.16 -6.93 -9.34
CA LYS A 153 -0.28 -8.10 -9.17
C LYS A 153 -0.52 -8.91 -7.90
N ARG A 154 -1.45 -8.51 -7.02
CA ARG A 154 -1.59 -9.05 -5.66
C ARG A 154 -0.23 -9.09 -4.92
N PRO A 155 0.37 -7.94 -4.63
CA PRO A 155 1.70 -7.90 -4.03
C PRO A 155 1.68 -8.58 -2.64
N ASP A 156 2.84 -9.06 -2.20
CA ASP A 156 3.00 -9.60 -0.84
C ASP A 156 2.89 -8.49 0.21
N ILE A 157 3.34 -7.27 -0.14
CA ILE A 157 3.21 -6.07 0.68
C ILE A 157 2.56 -4.95 -0.13
N LEU A 158 1.52 -4.34 0.42
CA LEU A 158 0.90 -3.13 -0.12
C LEU A 158 1.14 -1.96 0.83
N LEU A 159 1.75 -0.90 0.30
CA LEU A 159 1.99 0.35 1.03
C LEU A 159 1.18 1.47 0.37
N ALA A 160 0.47 2.25 1.17
CA ALA A 160 -0.32 3.36 0.67
C ALA A 160 -0.06 4.64 1.46
N ASP A 161 0.34 5.71 0.77
CA ASP A 161 0.53 7.05 1.37
C ASP A 161 -0.67 7.93 1.03
N GLU A 162 -1.54 8.20 2.01
CA GLU A 162 -2.79 8.97 1.88
C GLU A 162 -3.69 8.52 0.72
N PRO A 163 -4.09 7.23 0.66
CA PRO A 163 -4.75 6.67 -0.51
C PRO A 163 -6.13 7.26 -0.82
N THR A 164 -6.79 7.87 0.16
CA THR A 164 -8.15 8.37 0.07
C THR A 164 -8.23 9.91 0.03
N GLY A 165 -7.11 10.63 0.14
CA GLY A 165 -7.12 12.09 0.30
C GLY A 165 -7.64 12.90 -0.89
N ASN A 166 -7.71 12.30 -2.09
CA ASN A 166 -8.12 12.97 -3.34
C ASN A 166 -9.42 12.41 -3.94
N VAL A 167 -10.20 11.63 -3.18
CA VAL A 167 -11.44 10.99 -3.66
C VAL A 167 -12.63 11.36 -2.79
N ASP A 168 -13.84 11.22 -3.35
CA ASP A 168 -15.07 11.40 -2.59
C ASP A 168 -15.26 10.27 -1.55
N PRO A 169 -16.09 10.49 -0.50
CA PRO A 169 -16.24 9.53 0.60
C PRO A 169 -16.73 8.13 0.18
N ALA A 170 -17.61 8.04 -0.82
CA ALA A 170 -18.13 6.75 -1.27
C ALA A 170 -17.01 5.92 -1.94
N ILE A 171 -16.19 6.58 -2.75
CA ILE A 171 -15.01 5.97 -3.36
C ILE A 171 -13.92 5.66 -2.33
N ALA A 172 -13.71 6.52 -1.33
CA ALA A 172 -12.76 6.27 -0.24
C ALA A 172 -13.07 4.95 0.46
N LYS A 173 -14.34 4.72 0.85
CA LYS A 173 -14.80 3.45 1.43
C LYS A 173 -14.52 2.27 0.51
N ARG A 174 -14.85 2.39 -0.78
CA ARG A 174 -14.59 1.35 -1.77
C ARG A 174 -13.09 1.00 -1.85
N ILE A 175 -12.21 1.99 -1.89
CA ILE A 175 -10.75 1.79 -1.89
C ILE A 175 -10.29 1.08 -0.60
N MET A 176 -10.84 1.46 0.55
CA MET A 176 -10.50 0.78 1.81
C MET A 176 -10.95 -0.67 1.82
N HIS A 177 -12.15 -0.96 1.31
CA HIS A 177 -12.63 -2.34 1.17
C HIS A 177 -11.68 -3.15 0.29
N LEU A 178 -11.21 -2.59 -0.84
CA LEU A 178 -10.20 -3.24 -1.69
C LEU A 178 -8.94 -3.63 -0.91
N PHE A 179 -8.43 -2.74 -0.05
CA PHE A 179 -7.25 -3.02 0.75
C PHE A 179 -7.50 -4.08 1.84
N VAL A 180 -8.67 -4.07 2.45
CA VAL A 180 -9.09 -5.09 3.42
C VAL A 180 -9.24 -6.45 2.75
N GLU A 181 -9.85 -6.53 1.56
CA GLU A 181 -9.98 -7.78 0.82
C GLU A 181 -8.63 -8.33 0.36
N LEU A 182 -7.73 -7.48 -0.15
CA LEU A 182 -6.35 -7.89 -0.43
C LEU A 182 -5.63 -8.42 0.82
N ASN A 183 -5.87 -7.78 1.96
CA ASN A 183 -5.29 -8.24 3.22
C ASN A 183 -5.83 -9.62 3.63
N LYS A 184 -7.13 -9.89 3.47
CA LYS A 184 -7.73 -11.22 3.68
C LYS A 184 -7.16 -12.27 2.74
N LEU A 185 -6.70 -11.88 1.54
CA LEU A 185 -6.00 -12.75 0.60
C LEU A 185 -4.51 -12.96 0.94
N GLY A 186 -4.03 -12.39 2.06
CA GLY A 186 -2.69 -12.60 2.61
C GLY A 186 -1.68 -11.48 2.32
N THR A 187 -2.08 -10.41 1.65
CA THR A 187 -1.21 -9.23 1.47
C THR A 187 -0.99 -8.52 2.81
N THR A 188 0.26 -8.29 3.21
CA THR A 188 0.57 -7.39 4.33
C THR A 188 0.33 -5.94 3.89
N THR A 189 -0.55 -5.21 4.56
CA THR A 189 -0.99 -3.89 4.14
C THR A 189 -0.61 -2.83 5.16
N VAL A 190 0.02 -1.74 4.73
CA VAL A 190 0.29 -0.55 5.57
C VAL A 190 -0.26 0.70 4.91
N ILE A 191 -1.16 1.38 5.61
CA ILE A 191 -1.88 2.55 5.09
C ILE A 191 -1.54 3.75 5.96
N ALA A 192 -0.78 4.70 5.40
CA ALA A 192 -0.58 5.99 6.03
C ALA A 192 -1.79 6.89 5.77
N THR A 193 -2.39 7.39 6.84
CA THR A 193 -3.53 8.29 6.77
C THR A 193 -3.56 9.21 8.00
N HIS A 194 -4.16 10.37 7.83
CA HIS A 194 -4.55 11.28 8.91
C HIS A 194 -6.03 11.18 9.27
N ASP A 195 -6.81 10.37 8.52
CA ASP A 195 -8.23 10.17 8.77
C ASP A 195 -8.43 9.15 9.91
N MET A 196 -8.58 9.66 11.12
CA MET A 196 -8.78 8.82 12.31
C MET A 196 -10.13 8.11 12.31
N SER A 197 -11.15 8.65 11.63
CA SER A 197 -12.46 8.00 11.57
C SER A 197 -12.40 6.67 10.83
N LEU A 198 -11.65 6.63 9.73
CA LEU A 198 -11.40 5.43 8.93
C LEU A 198 -10.50 4.42 9.66
N VAL A 199 -9.54 4.91 10.45
CA VAL A 199 -8.70 4.07 11.31
C VAL A 199 -9.54 3.39 12.39
N GLU A 200 -10.45 4.13 13.02
CA GLU A 200 -11.35 3.64 14.06
C GLU A 200 -12.40 2.67 13.49
N GLU A 201 -13.01 2.99 12.34
CA GLU A 201 -14.01 2.14 11.66
C GLU A 201 -13.44 0.75 11.32
N ILE A 202 -12.18 0.67 10.88
CA ILE A 202 -11.54 -0.59 10.50
C ILE A 202 -10.97 -1.34 11.71
N GLY A 203 -10.59 -0.62 12.77
CA GLY A 203 -10.14 -1.23 14.03
C GLY A 203 -8.88 -2.09 13.89
N ALA A 204 -7.91 -1.67 13.06
CA ALA A 204 -6.65 -2.38 12.89
C ALA A 204 -5.50 -1.79 13.74
N ASP A 205 -4.42 -2.56 13.90
CA ASP A 205 -3.21 -2.14 14.60
C ASP A 205 -2.63 -0.86 13.99
N ARG A 206 -2.05 0.01 14.84
CA ARG A 206 -1.52 1.30 14.44
C ARG A 206 -0.03 1.39 14.74
N LEU A 207 0.72 1.84 13.74
CA LEU A 207 2.10 2.31 13.84
C LEU A 207 2.04 3.84 14.00
N HIS A 208 2.05 4.32 15.25
CA HIS A 208 2.01 5.75 15.52
C HIS A 208 3.42 6.34 15.55
N LEU A 209 3.70 7.23 14.61
CA LEU A 209 5.00 7.86 14.46
C LEU A 209 4.97 9.29 15.03
N GLN A 210 5.80 9.56 16.03
CA GLN A 210 5.90 10.86 16.68
C GLN A 210 7.38 11.18 16.96
N GLU A 211 7.82 12.39 16.60
CA GLU A 211 9.20 12.87 16.82
C GLU A 211 10.32 11.93 16.31
N GLY A 212 10.00 11.18 15.25
CA GLY A 212 10.88 10.19 14.63
C GLY A 212 10.93 8.83 15.33
N ARG A 213 10.15 8.63 16.40
CA ARG A 213 10.01 7.35 17.11
C ARG A 213 8.68 6.69 16.77
N LEU A 214 8.66 5.37 16.81
CA LEU A 214 7.49 4.56 16.47
C LEU A 214 6.91 3.87 17.71
N HIS A 215 5.60 4.00 17.89
CA HIS A 215 4.82 3.32 18.91
C HIS A 215 3.80 2.41 18.24
N MET A 216 3.78 1.14 18.63
CA MET A 216 2.76 0.20 18.17
C MET A 216 1.58 0.25 19.14
N ILE A 217 0.38 0.48 18.59
CA ILE A 217 -0.87 0.49 19.34
C ILE A 217 -1.73 -0.63 18.75
N ARG A 218 -2.17 -1.58 19.58
CA ARG A 218 -2.97 -2.69 19.07
C ARG A 218 -4.44 -2.31 18.92
N ALA A 219 -5.12 -2.98 18.00
CA ALA A 219 -6.58 -2.93 17.92
C ALA A 219 -7.21 -3.23 19.29
N GLY A 220 -8.12 -2.37 19.75
CA GLY A 220 -8.80 -2.51 21.05
C GLY A 220 -8.02 -2.01 22.27
N GLU A 221 -6.76 -1.60 22.14
CA GLU A 221 -6.04 -0.89 23.22
C GLU A 221 -6.41 0.60 23.18
N ASN A 222 -7.16 1.05 24.19
CA ASN A 222 -7.46 2.47 24.39
C ASN A 222 -6.15 3.25 24.56
N THR A 223 -5.83 4.08 23.57
CA THR A 223 -4.88 5.17 23.73
C THR A 223 -5.37 6.11 24.84
N PRO A 224 -4.54 6.52 25.81
CA PRO A 224 -4.95 7.51 26.78
C PRO A 224 -5.27 8.82 26.02
N ASN A 225 -6.50 9.32 26.17
CA ASN A 225 -7.10 10.53 25.54
C ASN A 225 -7.75 10.41 24.15
N LEU A 226 -8.54 9.37 23.87
CA LEU A 226 -9.62 9.45 22.86
C LEU A 226 -10.93 8.93 23.47
N PRO A 227 -12.07 9.62 23.28
CA PRO A 227 -13.35 9.18 23.83
C PRO A 227 -13.80 7.87 23.15
N ASN A 228 -14.21 6.90 23.97
CA ASN A 228 -14.81 5.65 23.52
C ASN A 228 -16.07 5.96 22.69
N LEU A 229 -16.07 5.58 21.41
CA LEU A 229 -17.27 5.53 20.58
C LEU A 229 -17.55 4.08 20.20
N ASN A 230 -18.84 3.75 20.24
CA ASN A 230 -19.40 2.41 20.39
C ASN A 230 -19.10 1.45 19.23
N GLU A 231 -19.14 0.16 19.59
CA GLU A 231 -19.08 -1.02 18.72
C GLU A 231 -20.27 -1.10 17.75
N GLU A 232 -20.23 -0.39 16.62
CA GLU A 232 -21.01 -0.79 15.44
C GLU A 232 -20.05 -1.45 14.45
N LYS A 233 -20.11 -2.79 14.44
CA LYS A 233 -19.34 -3.67 13.57
C LYS A 233 -19.53 -3.26 12.11
N PHE A 234 -18.42 -3.14 11.39
CA PHE A 234 -18.37 -3.09 9.94
C PHE A 234 -19.19 -4.24 9.34
N ASP A 235 -20.37 -3.93 8.82
CA ASP A 235 -21.23 -4.92 8.18
C ASP A 235 -20.77 -5.16 6.74
N SER A 236 -19.96 -6.20 6.56
CA SER A 236 -19.50 -6.66 5.25
C SER A 236 -20.63 -7.16 4.33
N LEU A 237 -21.85 -7.38 4.85
CA LEU A 237 -23.00 -7.89 4.09
C LEU A 237 -23.90 -6.79 3.52
N ALA A 238 -23.80 -5.55 4.01
CA ALA A 238 -24.66 -4.44 3.57
C ALA A 238 -24.25 -3.82 2.22
N PHE A 239 -23.11 -4.22 1.66
CA PHE A 239 -22.62 -3.71 0.38
C PHE A 239 -22.77 -4.77 -0.71
N ASP A 240 -23.93 -4.76 -1.39
CA ASP A 240 -24.14 -5.46 -2.65
C ASP A 240 -23.35 -4.77 -3.76
N SER A 241 -22.03 -4.97 -3.76
CA SER A 241 -21.16 -4.78 -4.90
C SER A 241 -20.73 -6.17 -5.32
N GLY A 242 -21.22 -6.64 -6.49
CA GLY A 242 -20.91 -7.94 -7.07
C GLY A 242 -19.52 -8.45 -6.65
N LYS A 243 -19.50 -9.62 -6.02
CA LYS A 243 -18.34 -10.21 -5.35
C LYS A 243 -17.04 -9.90 -6.10
N LEU A 244 -16.13 -9.16 -5.44
CA LEU A 244 -14.71 -9.16 -5.79
C LEU A 244 -14.23 -10.60 -5.76
N ASN A 245 -14.29 -11.29 -6.89
CA ASN A 245 -13.89 -12.67 -6.99
C ASN A 245 -12.36 -12.73 -7.14
N GLN A 246 -11.75 -13.85 -6.77
CA GLN A 246 -10.32 -14.12 -7.01
C GLN A 246 -9.92 -14.09 -8.50
N ASN A 247 -10.84 -13.78 -9.41
CA ASN A 247 -10.58 -13.63 -10.83
C ASN A 247 -10.32 -12.17 -11.23
N GLU A 248 -10.72 -11.18 -10.41
CA GLU A 248 -10.58 -9.74 -10.76
C GLU A 248 -9.18 -9.16 -10.53
N PHE A 249 -8.25 -9.99 -10.03
CA PHE A 249 -6.85 -9.59 -10.00
C PHE A 249 -6.02 -10.61 -10.78
N GLY A 250 -4.95 -10.13 -11.40
CA GLY A 250 -4.07 -11.01 -12.17
C GLY A 250 -3.47 -12.14 -11.33
N PRO A 251 -2.98 -13.20 -11.98
CA PRO A 251 -2.41 -14.35 -11.29
C PRO A 251 -1.29 -13.93 -10.33
N LYS A 252 -1.26 -14.52 -9.14
CA LYS A 252 -0.15 -14.36 -8.19
C LYS A 252 1.09 -14.90 -8.89
N VAL A 253 2.03 -14.02 -9.25
CA VAL A 253 3.30 -14.45 -9.84
C VAL A 253 4.12 -15.09 -8.72
N ILE A 254 4.06 -16.41 -8.64
CA ILE A 254 4.99 -17.21 -7.84
C ILE A 254 6.38 -16.97 -8.45
N SER A 255 7.30 -16.40 -7.69
CA SER A 255 8.71 -16.36 -8.10
C SER A 255 9.16 -17.80 -8.34
N GLY A 256 9.82 -18.07 -9.47
CA GLY A 256 10.20 -19.41 -9.92
C GLY A 256 11.14 -20.21 -8.99
N ASP A 257 11.36 -19.74 -7.76
CA ASP A 257 12.14 -20.42 -6.72
C ASP A 257 11.28 -21.36 -5.85
N ASP A 258 9.94 -21.36 -5.98
CA ASP A 258 9.05 -22.33 -5.31
C ASP A 258 8.87 -23.64 -6.11
N MET A 259 9.68 -23.88 -7.15
CA MET A 259 9.67 -25.08 -8.00
C MET A 259 10.99 -25.88 -7.94
N SER A 260 11.71 -25.84 -6.83
CA SER A 260 12.87 -26.71 -6.57
C SER A 260 12.72 -27.51 -5.29
#